data_AF-A0A9X5X6D7-F1
#
_entry.id   AF-A0A9X5X6D7-F1
#
_cell.length_a   1.000
_cell.length_b   1.000
_cell.length_c   1.000
_cell.angle_alpha   90.00
_cell.angle_beta   90.00
_cell.angle_gamma   90.00
#
_symmetry.space_group_name_H-M   'P 1'
#
loop_
_entity.id
_entity.type
_entity.pdbx_description
1 polymer ?
#
loop_
_entity_poly.entity_id
_entity_poly.type
_entity_poly.pdbx_seq_one_letter_code
_entity_poly.pdbx_strand_id
1 'polypeptide(L)' 'MTSTVHRVLAERRHQLILRALRSGGPAAVTDLSEQLGVSPATVRRDLLKLEEEGLLTRVHGGAVVEEGDQPFAEVAEVRV' A
#
# COMPACT_ATOMS: atom_id res chain seq x y z
N MET A 1 -19.20 -15.54 -17.59
CA MET A 1 -18.68 -16.26 -16.40
C MET A 1 -17.29 -15.79 -15.95
N THR A 2 -16.46 -15.22 -16.82
CA THR A 2 -15.09 -14.73 -16.49
C THR A 2 -15.03 -13.57 -15.49
N SER A 3 -16.09 -12.73 -15.42
CA SER A 3 -16.14 -11.54 -14.55
C SER A 3 -16.12 -11.88 -13.05
N THR A 4 -16.81 -12.94 -12.64
CA THR A 4 -16.87 -13.37 -11.23
C THR A 4 -15.51 -13.80 -10.71
N VAL A 5 -14.73 -14.54 -11.51
CA VAL A 5 -13.39 -14.99 -11.14
C VAL A 5 -12.45 -13.80 -10.96
N HIS A 6 -12.49 -12.83 -11.87
CA HIS A 6 -11.67 -11.62 -11.76
C HIS A 6 -11.96 -10.82 -10.49
N ARG A 7 -13.24 -10.73 -10.07
CA ARG A 7 -13.64 -10.02 -8.85
C ARG A 7 -13.09 -10.70 -7.60
N VAL A 8 -13.28 -12.01 -7.48
CA VAL A 8 -12.81 -12.80 -6.32
C VAL A 8 -11.28 -12.70 -6.18
N LEU A 9 -10.55 -12.72 -7.30
CA LEU A 9 -9.09 -12.54 -7.30
C LEU A 9 -8.66 -11.14 -6.85
N ALA A 10 -9.43 -10.10 -7.17
CA ALA A 10 -9.18 -8.74 -6.69
C ALA A 10 -9.42 -8.62 -5.18
N GLU A 11 -10.55 -9.11 -4.68
CA GLU A 11 -10.87 -9.09 -3.25
C GLU A 11 -9.82 -9.81 -2.41
N ARG A 12 -9.37 -11.00 -2.86
CA ARG A 12 -8.30 -11.72 -2.18
C ARG A 12 -6.99 -10.93 -2.14
N ARG A 13 -6.64 -10.26 -3.24
CA ARG A 13 -5.43 -9.44 -3.32
C ARG A 13 -5.51 -8.21 -2.42
N HIS A 14 -6.67 -7.57 -2.35
CA HIS A 14 -6.92 -6.45 -1.43
C HIS A 14 -6.71 -6.86 0.04
N GLN A 15 -7.22 -8.03 0.44
CA GLN A 15 -6.99 -8.55 1.79
C GLN A 15 -5.50 -8.78 2.08
N LEU A 16 -4.74 -9.26 1.10
CA LEU A 16 -3.29 -9.46 1.26
C LEU A 16 -2.55 -8.12 1.38
N ILE A 17 -2.90 -7.11 0.58
CA ILE A 17 -2.33 -5.75 0.68
C ILE A 17 -2.56 -5.18 2.09
N LEU A 18 -3.81 -5.21 2.57
CA LEU A 18 -4.14 -4.68 3.90
C LEU A 18 -3.44 -5.47 5.02
N ARG A 19 -3.29 -6.78 4.86
CA ARG A 19 -2.54 -7.60 5.83
C ARG A 19 -1.07 -7.21 5.85
N ALA A 20 -0.43 -7.09 4.69
CA ALA A 20 0.98 -6.71 4.57
C ALA A 20 1.23 -5.34 5.24
N LEU A 21 0.39 -4.35 4.97
CA LEU A 21 0.50 -3.01 5.57
C LEU A 21 0.26 -3.01 7.09
N ARG A 22 -0.66 -3.83 7.59
CA ARG A 22 -0.92 -3.95 9.04
C ARG A 22 0.21 -4.63 9.80
N SER A 23 0.83 -5.65 9.21
CA SER A 23 1.88 -6.42 9.89
C SER A 23 3.29 -5.85 9.68
N GLY A 24 3.55 -5.27 8.51
CA GLY A 24 4.87 -4.78 8.11
C GLY A 24 5.03 -3.26 8.18
N GLY A 25 3.94 -2.51 8.38
CA GLY A 25 3.94 -1.05 8.31
C GLY A 25 3.86 -0.54 6.86
N PRO A 26 4.17 0.75 6.64
CA PRO A 26 4.18 1.36 5.31
C PRO A 26 5.08 0.57 4.34
N ALA A 27 4.61 0.36 3.11
CA ALA A 27 5.33 -0.38 2.08
C ALA A 27 5.29 0.35 0.73
N ALA A 28 6.36 0.20 -0.07
CA ALA A 28 6.38 0.74 -1.41
C ALA A 28 5.51 -0.10 -2.36
N VAL A 29 5.03 0.53 -3.45
CA VAL A 29 4.27 -0.16 -4.51
C VAL A 29 5.09 -1.30 -5.12
N THR A 30 6.40 -1.12 -5.27
CA THR A 30 7.33 -2.14 -5.79
C THR A 30 7.37 -3.36 -4.89
N ASP A 31 7.48 -3.17 -3.58
CA ASP A 31 7.57 -4.27 -2.62
C ASP A 31 6.28 -5.09 -2.61
N LEU A 32 5.12 -4.42 -2.60
CA LEU A 32 3.82 -5.08 -2.69
C LEU A 32 3.66 -5.81 -4.04
N SER A 33 4.17 -5.24 -5.12
CA SER A 33 4.13 -5.84 -6.46
C SER A 33 4.91 -7.15 -6.51
N GLU A 34 6.11 -7.17 -5.96
CA GLU A 34 6.98 -8.34 -5.85
C GLU A 34 6.36 -9.40 -4.93
N GLN A 35 5.89 -9.02 -3.75
CA GLN A 35 5.28 -9.94 -2.78
C GLN A 35 4.00 -10.62 -3.30
N LEU A 36 3.19 -9.89 -4.09
CA LEU A 36 1.90 -10.37 -4.58
C LEU A 36 1.97 -10.97 -5.99
N GLY A 37 3.11 -10.88 -6.67
CA GLY A 37 3.29 -11.40 -8.03
C GLY A 37 2.41 -10.71 -9.08
N VAL A 38 2.08 -9.43 -8.88
CA VAL A 38 1.25 -8.64 -9.82
C VAL A 38 2.01 -7.39 -10.27
N SER A 39 1.59 -6.77 -11.37
CA SER A 39 2.25 -5.56 -11.87
C SER A 39 2.09 -4.36 -10.92
N PRO A 40 3.05 -3.41 -10.89
CA PRO A 40 2.94 -2.19 -10.09
C PRO A 40 1.69 -1.37 -10.43
N ALA A 41 1.28 -1.35 -11.70
CA ALA A 41 0.05 -0.69 -12.15
C ALA A 41 -1.22 -1.34 -11.56
N THR A 42 -1.19 -2.65 -11.29
CA THR A 42 -2.29 -3.36 -10.62
C THR A 42 -2.34 -2.99 -9.14
N VAL A 43 -1.19 -3.01 -8.47
CA VAL A 43 -1.07 -2.58 -7.06
C VAL A 43 -1.55 -1.14 -6.89
N ARG A 44 -1.14 -0.20 -7.75
CA ARG A 44 -1.60 1.20 -7.70
C ARG A 44 -3.11 1.32 -7.80
N ARG A 45 -3.73 0.59 -8.73
CA ARG A 45 -5.21 0.57 -8.89
C ARG A 45 -5.91 0.00 -7.67
N ASP A 46 -5.34 -1.03 -7.05
CA ASP A 46 -5.92 -1.63 -5.85
C ASP A 46 -5.77 -0.71 -4.62
N LEU A 47 -4.59 -0.10 -4.45
CA LEU A 47 -4.36 0.88 -3.37
C LEU A 47 -5.29 2.10 -3.50
N LEU A 48 -5.55 2.58 -4.73
CA LEU A 48 -6.50 3.67 -4.98
C LEU A 48 -7.91 3.28 -4.53
N LYS A 49 -8.39 2.08 -4.91
CA LYS A 49 -9.71 1.60 -4.49
C LYS A 49 -9.82 1.46 -2.96
N LEU A 50 -8.79 0.90 -2.33
CA LEU A 50 -8.75 0.74 -0.88
C LEU A 50 -8.72 2.09 -0.14
N GLU A 51 -8.10 3.10 -0.74
CA GLU A 51 -8.13 4.49 -0.24
C GLU A 51 -9.50 5.14 -0.42
N GLU A 52 -10.14 4.97 -1.59
CA GLU A 52 -11.52 5.43 -1.86
C GLU A 52 -12.54 4.79 -0.90
N GLU A 53 -12.30 3.54 -0.50
CA GLU A 53 -13.10 2.81 0.50
C GLU A 53 -12.76 3.17 1.96
N GLY A 54 -11.76 4.03 2.19
CA GLY A 54 -11.33 4.46 3.52
C GLY A 54 -10.60 3.38 4.33
N LEU A 55 -10.13 2.31 3.69
CA LEU A 55 -9.47 1.18 4.34
C LEU A 55 -7.97 1.39 4.56
N LEU A 56 -7.38 2.36 3.86
CA LEU A 56 -6.02 2.83 4.05
C LEU A 56 -5.89 4.29 3.63
N THR A 57 -4.76 4.91 3.96
CA THR A 57 -4.37 6.23 3.45
C THR A 57 -3.01 6.10 2.79
N ARG A 58 -2.86 6.65 1.59
CA ARG A 58 -1.58 6.62 0.88
C ARG A 58 -0.74 7.82 1.28
N VAL A 59 0.40 7.54 1.90
CA VAL A 59 1.46 8.53 2.06
C VAL A 59 2.37 8.47 0.84
N HIS A 60 2.58 9.61 0.17
CA HIS A 60 3.53 9.70 -0.93
C HIS A 60 4.91 10.01 -0.34
N GLY A 61 5.75 8.99 -0.15
CA GLY A 61 7.17 9.19 0.15
C GLY A 61 8.02 8.48 -0.91
N GLY A 62 8.85 9.14 -1.73
CA GLY A 62 9.10 10.55 -1.96
C GLY A 62 10.09 10.72 -3.12
N ALA A 63 10.30 11.96 -3.59
CA ALA A 63 11.58 12.47 -4.11
C ALA A 63 11.51 14.02 -4.15
N VAL A 64 12.30 14.70 -3.30
CA VAL A 64 12.67 16.10 -3.46
C VAL A 64 14.19 16.22 -3.33
N VAL A 65 14.83 16.79 -4.36
CA VAL A 65 16.10 17.49 -4.21
C VAL A 65 15.73 18.97 -4.31
N GLU A 66 15.59 19.61 -3.16
CA GLU A 66 15.68 21.05 -2.95
C GLU A 66 16.22 21.15 -1.52
N GLU A 67 17.32 21.88 -1.35
CA GLU A 67 17.85 22.20 -0.02
C GLU A 67 16.76 22.89 0.81
N GLY A 68 16.46 22.31 1.97
CA GLY A 68 15.59 22.91 2.97
C GLY A 68 14.12 22.50 2.82
N ASP A 69 13.73 21.42 3.48
CA ASP A 69 12.92 21.47 4.71
C ASP A 69 12.50 20.03 5.07
N GLN A 70 12.75 19.62 6.32
CA GLN A 70 12.38 18.29 6.82
C GLN A 70 10.94 18.35 7.34
N PRO A 71 10.08 17.35 7.04
CA PRO A 71 9.51 16.62 8.16
C PRO A 71 9.19 15.15 7.85
N PHE A 72 9.55 14.24 8.75
CA PHE A 72 8.60 13.46 9.56
C PHE A 72 9.36 12.92 10.78
N ALA A 73 9.15 13.60 11.91
CA ALA A 73 9.60 13.19 13.23
C ALA A 73 8.70 12.05 13.77
N GLU A 74 9.34 11.17 14.53
CA GLU A 74 8.79 10.36 15.63
C GLU A 74 7.57 9.45 15.37
N VAL A 75 7.84 8.14 15.33
CA VAL A 75 6.92 7.16 15.92
C VAL A 75 7.63 6.40 17.03
N ALA A 76 7.46 6.98 18.22
CA ALA A 76 7.30 6.36 19.54
C ALA A 76 8.24 5.21 19.94
N GLU A 77 9.14 5.53 20.88
CA GLU A 77 9.51 4.58 21.95
C GLU A 77 8.23 4.01 22.58
N VAL A 78 8.08 2.68 22.56
CA VAL A 78 7.22 1.96 23.50
C VAL A 78 8.13 1.27 24.50
N ARG A 79 8.20 1.82 25.71
CA ARG A 79 8.78 1.14 26.88
C ARG A 79 7.75 0.18 27.47
N VAL A 80 8.17 -1.05 27.77
CA VAL A 80 7.87 -1.76 29.03
C VAL A 80 9.13 -2.51 29.43
#